data_AF-A0A842RTD4-F1
#
_entry.id   AF-A0A842RTD4-F1
#
_cell.length_a   1.000
_cell.length_b   1.000
_cell.length_c   1.000
_cell.angle_alpha   90.00
_cell.angle_beta   90.00
_cell.angle_gamma   90.00
#
_symmetry.space_group_name_H-M   'P 1'
#
loop_
_entity.id
_entity.type
_entity.pdbx_description
1 polymer ?
#
loop_
_entity_poly.entity_id
_entity_poly.type
_entity_poly.pdbx_seq_one_letter_code
_entity_poly.pdbx_strand_id
1 'polypeptide(L)'
;MGLNHFQFLIIVLFSFICDLDVFFTKYARDHNHRNLISHSIIPSILILVIGIFFNWNVLIIASIAYAFHIIIDTFDWGTNFFYFNQKTIGFRLLITKEEEENLEKFLSEFKVRASFFDFKYYNSRVSIGLEIILFFLMVFFQILFALEYIYILPIYFFFLYFHLSRHSRLKKVEERNIKSDN
;
A
#
# COMPACT_ATOMS: atom_id res chain seq x y z
N MET A 1 15.96 -4.73 25.63
CA MET A 1 14.85 -3.99 26.26
C MET A 1 13.60 -4.40 25.50
N GLY A 2 12.62 -5.03 26.15
CA GLY A 2 11.38 -5.40 25.48
C GLY A 2 10.64 -4.15 25.01
N LEU A 3 9.98 -4.22 23.85
CA LEU A 3 9.02 -3.20 23.46
C LEU A 3 7.84 -3.26 24.45
N ASN A 4 7.17 -2.14 24.70
CA ASN A 4 5.87 -2.19 25.36
C ASN A 4 4.75 -2.18 24.31
N HIS A 5 3.52 -2.48 24.75
CA HIS A 5 2.32 -2.52 23.91
C HIS A 5 2.11 -1.26 23.06
N PHE A 6 2.35 -0.08 23.62
CA PHE A 6 2.20 1.19 22.90
C PHE A 6 3.28 1.38 21.84
N GLN A 7 4.53 1.02 22.15
CA GLN A 7 5.65 1.10 21.22
C GLN A 7 5.49 0.13 20.04
N PHE A 8 5.05 -1.10 20.31
CA PHE A 8 4.77 -2.07 19.25
C PHE A 8 3.61 -1.59 18.37
N LEU A 9 2.54 -1.04 18.97
CA LEU A 9 1.43 -0.45 18.21
C LEU A 9 1.90 0.69 17.29
N ILE A 10 2.80 1.58 17.75
CA ILE A 10 3.39 2.62 16.90
C ILE A 10 4.07 2.01 15.68
N ILE A 11 4.92 0.99 15.88
CA ILE A 11 5.64 0.34 14.76
C ILE A 11 4.66 -0.21 13.73
N VAL A 12 3.60 -0.90 14.19
CA VAL A 12 2.55 -1.44 13.33
C VAL A 12 1.80 -0.31 12.60
N LEU A 13 1.42 0.76 13.28
CA LEU A 13 0.70 1.87 12.62
C LEU A 13 1.55 2.55 11.53
N PHE A 14 2.86 2.69 11.75
CA PHE A 14 3.76 3.25 10.74
C PHE A 14 3.94 2.37 9.50
N SER A 15 3.72 1.05 9.59
CA SER A 15 3.71 0.20 8.40
C SER A 15 2.46 0.36 7.53
N PHE A 16 1.39 0.98 8.04
CA PHE A 16 0.13 1.19 7.31
C PHE A 16 -0.17 2.65 7.01
N ILE A 17 0.50 3.60 7.67
CA ILE A 17 0.14 5.02 7.57
C ILE A 17 0.30 5.58 6.16
N CYS A 18 1.21 5.02 5.35
CA CYS A 18 1.36 5.38 3.96
C CYS A 18 0.07 5.10 3.17
N ASP A 19 -0.54 3.92 3.30
CA ASP A 19 -1.77 3.51 2.61
C ASP A 19 -3.00 4.38 2.92
N LEU A 20 -3.00 5.10 4.05
CA LEU A 20 -4.09 6.04 4.37
C LEU A 20 -4.16 7.20 3.36
N ASP A 21 -3.10 7.43 2.58
CA ASP A 21 -3.11 8.43 1.52
C ASP A 21 -4.01 8.08 0.33
N VAL A 22 -4.61 6.88 0.31
CA VAL A 22 -5.65 6.49 -0.62
C VAL A 22 -6.84 7.47 -0.63
N PHE A 23 -7.14 8.11 0.52
CA PHE A 23 -8.16 9.16 0.63
C PHE A 23 -7.79 10.44 -0.12
N PHE A 24 -6.50 10.61 -0.44
CA PHE A 24 -5.92 11.74 -1.14
C PHE A 24 -5.56 11.42 -2.60
N THR A 25 -6.00 10.26 -3.13
CA THR A 25 -5.81 9.84 -4.54
C THR A 25 -6.13 10.93 -5.56
N LYS A 26 -7.14 11.79 -5.30
CA LYS A 26 -7.51 12.91 -6.19
C LYS A 26 -6.39 13.94 -6.42
N TYR A 27 -5.41 14.01 -5.51
CA TYR A 27 -4.25 14.89 -5.62
C TYR A 27 -3.03 14.20 -6.24
N ALA A 28 -3.12 12.88 -6.44
CA ALA A 28 -2.04 12.09 -7.01
C ALA A 28 -2.12 12.10 -8.54
N ARG A 29 -0.96 12.03 -9.20
CA ARG A 29 -0.94 11.85 -10.65
C ARG A 29 -1.65 10.55 -11.01
N ASP A 30 -2.44 10.58 -12.08
CA ASP A 30 -3.22 9.44 -12.60
C ASP A 30 -4.25 8.90 -11.60
N HIS A 31 -4.55 9.66 -10.53
CA HIS A 31 -5.38 9.23 -9.41
C HIS A 31 -4.86 7.97 -8.69
N ASN A 32 -3.55 7.72 -8.79
CA ASN A 32 -2.87 6.62 -8.12
C ASN A 32 -2.08 7.16 -6.92
N HIS A 33 -2.49 6.80 -5.69
CA HIS A 33 -1.87 7.28 -4.44
C HIS A 33 -0.40 6.91 -4.30
N ARG A 34 0.07 5.87 -5.01
CA ARG A 34 1.50 5.52 -5.08
C ARG A 34 2.39 6.61 -5.69
N ASN A 35 1.80 7.65 -6.30
CA ASN A 35 2.49 8.85 -6.77
C ASN A 35 2.61 9.96 -5.70
N LEU A 36 1.96 9.83 -4.54
CA LEU A 36 2.05 10.80 -3.46
C LEU A 36 3.37 10.66 -2.70
N ILE A 37 3.79 11.73 -2.01
CA ILE A 37 5.05 11.75 -1.23
C ILE A 37 5.05 10.73 -0.10
N SER A 38 3.88 10.40 0.46
CA SER A 38 3.67 9.33 1.41
C SER A 38 4.12 7.97 0.85
N HIS A 39 4.00 7.74 -0.46
CA HIS A 39 4.51 6.55 -1.12
C HIS A 39 5.92 6.71 -1.71
N SER A 40 6.76 7.53 -1.06
CA SER A 40 8.19 7.64 -1.36
C SER A 40 9.02 7.16 -0.17
N ILE A 41 10.33 6.99 -0.37
CA ILE A 41 11.27 6.67 0.71
C ILE A 41 11.52 7.88 1.63
N ILE A 42 11.14 9.09 1.21
CA ILE A 42 11.44 10.34 1.92
C ILE A 42 10.85 10.34 3.34
N PRO A 43 9.56 10.06 3.58
CA PRO A 43 9.02 9.97 4.93
C PRO A 43 9.78 8.99 5.83
N SER A 44 10.13 7.80 5.31
CA SER A 44 10.91 6.81 6.05
C SER A 44 12.27 7.36 6.49
N ILE A 45 13.01 8.03 5.58
CA ILE A 45 14.29 8.65 5.89
C ILE A 45 14.13 9.73 6.97
N LEU A 46 13.10 10.58 6.88
CA LEU A 46 12.84 11.61 7.89
C LEU A 46 12.57 10.99 9.27
N ILE A 47 11.74 9.94 9.32
CA ILE A 47 11.45 9.22 10.57
C ILE A 47 12.72 8.59 11.15
N LEU A 48 13.58 8.02 10.29
CA LEU A 48 14.85 7.43 10.70
C LEU A 48 15.78 8.48 11.31
N VAL A 49 15.95 9.64 10.66
CA VAL A 49 16.79 10.74 11.15
C VAL A 49 16.29 11.23 12.51
N ILE A 50 14.98 11.41 12.66
CA ILE A 50 14.36 11.78 13.95
C ILE A 50 14.63 10.70 15.00
N GLY A 51 14.44 9.42 14.65
CA GLY A 51 14.69 8.29 15.54
C GLY A 51 16.14 8.20 16.02
N ILE A 52 17.11 8.43 15.14
CA ILE A 52 18.54 8.47 15.47
C ILE A 52 18.85 9.68 16.37
N PHE A 53 18.36 10.87 16.01
CA PHE A 53 18.62 12.10 16.76
C PHE A 53 18.12 12.03 18.22
N PHE A 54 16.94 11.44 18.44
CA PHE A 54 16.38 11.25 19.78
C PHE A 54 16.78 9.92 20.44
N ASN A 55 17.62 9.10 19.78
CA ASN A 55 17.98 7.76 20.22
C ASN A 55 16.76 6.88 20.57
N TRP A 56 15.69 6.97 19.77
CA TRP A 56 14.44 6.29 20.00
C TRP A 56 14.27 5.09 19.07
N ASN A 57 14.65 3.91 19.55
CA ASN A 57 14.62 2.64 18.79
C ASN A 57 13.27 2.34 18.12
N VAL A 58 12.15 2.78 18.71
CA VAL A 58 10.81 2.56 18.17
C VAL A 58 10.65 3.28 16.82
N LEU A 59 11.11 4.53 16.71
CA LEU A 59 11.05 5.28 15.45
C LEU A 59 12.02 4.71 14.40
N ILE A 60 13.18 4.21 14.84
CA ILE A 60 14.12 3.52 13.95
C ILE A 60 13.46 2.27 13.35
N ILE A 61 12.84 1.42 14.17
CA ILE A 61 12.14 0.22 13.68
C ILE A 61 10.92 0.59 12.82
N ALA A 62 10.14 1.61 13.23
CA ALA A 62 9.01 2.12 12.44
C ALA A 62 9.45 2.64 11.06
N SER A 63 10.58 3.35 10.96
CA SER A 63 11.12 3.81 9.67
C SER A 63 11.49 2.65 8.75
N ILE A 64 12.05 1.57 9.31
CA ILE A 64 12.39 0.35 8.57
C ILE A 64 11.11 -0.33 8.09
N ALA A 65 10.11 -0.50 8.96
CA ALA A 65 8.82 -1.08 8.60
C ALA A 65 8.12 -0.29 7.48
N TYR A 66 8.14 1.05 7.56
CA TYR A 66 7.66 1.94 6.51
C TYR A 66 8.44 1.73 5.20
N ALA A 67 9.78 1.69 5.25
CA ALA A 67 10.61 1.48 4.06
C ALA A 67 10.29 0.15 3.38
N PHE A 68 10.12 -0.93 4.15
CA PHE A 68 9.75 -2.24 3.60
C PHE A 68 8.42 -2.20 2.87
N HIS A 69 7.42 -1.50 3.41
CA HIS A 69 6.15 -1.30 2.70
C HIS A 69 6.38 -0.66 1.32
N ILE A 70 7.08 0.48 1.27
CA ILE A 70 7.35 1.20 0.02
C ILE A 70 8.15 0.36 -0.97
N ILE A 71 9.14 -0.41 -0.48
CA ILE A 71 9.94 -1.31 -1.32
C ILE A 71 9.06 -2.38 -1.93
N ILE A 72 8.18 -3.03 -1.16
CA ILE A 72 7.25 -4.04 -1.69
C ILE A 72 6.36 -3.42 -2.79
N ASP A 73 5.83 -2.23 -2.55
CA ASP A 73 5.01 -1.52 -3.55
C ASP A 73 5.73 -1.20 -4.86
N THR A 74 7.06 -1.07 -4.85
CA THR A 74 7.82 -0.88 -6.09
C THR A 74 7.73 -2.09 -7.02
N PHE A 75 7.53 -3.29 -6.48
CA PHE A 75 7.40 -4.50 -7.30
C PHE A 75 6.02 -4.58 -7.96
N ASP A 76 4.96 -4.30 -7.20
CA ASP A 76 3.57 -4.42 -7.66
C ASP A 76 3.21 -3.37 -8.71
N TRP A 77 3.23 -2.10 -8.30
CA TRP A 77 2.75 -0.97 -9.10
C TRP A 77 3.86 -0.03 -9.55
N GLY A 78 5.02 -0.12 -8.89
CA GLY A 78 5.98 0.97 -8.89
C GLY A 78 5.51 2.09 -7.98
N THR A 79 6.46 2.81 -7.41
CA THR A 79 6.17 4.00 -6.61
C THR A 79 6.98 5.17 -7.13
N ASN A 80 6.56 6.39 -6.84
CA ASN A 80 7.45 7.53 -7.05
C ASN A 80 8.51 7.53 -5.93
N PHE A 81 9.41 6.53 -5.96
CA PHE A 81 10.26 6.13 -4.83
C PHE A 81 11.07 7.29 -4.25
N PHE A 82 11.62 8.16 -5.11
CA PHE A 82 12.34 9.36 -4.69
C PHE A 82 11.49 10.64 -4.75
N TYR A 83 10.24 10.57 -5.20
CA TYR A 83 9.30 11.68 -5.38
C TYR A 83 9.69 12.75 -6.44
N PHE A 84 10.94 13.21 -6.46
CA PHE A 84 11.41 14.39 -7.19
C PHE A 84 11.34 14.28 -8.70
N ASN A 85 11.56 13.10 -9.26
CA ASN A 85 11.57 12.90 -10.71
C ASN A 85 10.16 12.81 -11.30
N GLN A 86 9.13 12.75 -10.45
CA GLN A 86 7.75 12.42 -10.82
C GLN A 86 7.66 11.15 -11.69
N LYS A 87 8.68 10.30 -11.71
CA LYS A 87 8.68 9.04 -12.45
C LYS A 87 8.52 7.92 -11.44
N THR A 88 7.56 7.05 -11.70
CA THR A 88 7.41 5.83 -10.93
C THR A 88 8.59 4.90 -11.23
N ILE A 89 9.21 4.36 -10.19
CA ILE A 89 10.34 3.46 -10.22
C ILE A 89 9.85 2.12 -9.68
N GLY A 90 10.29 1.02 -10.27
CA GLY A 90 9.92 -0.31 -9.85
C GLY A 90 9.68 -1.26 -11.03
N PHE A 91 9.43 -2.53 -10.71
CA PHE A 91 9.18 -3.57 -11.72
C PHE A 91 7.78 -3.48 -12.31
N ARG A 92 6.83 -2.90 -11.57
CA ARG A 92 5.44 -2.69 -11.98
C ARG A 92 4.79 -3.92 -12.62
N LEU A 93 4.89 -5.06 -11.93
CA LEU A 93 4.49 -6.36 -12.46
C LEU A 93 2.99 -6.42 -12.87
N LEU A 94 2.18 -5.48 -12.39
CA LEU A 94 0.75 -5.43 -12.64
C LEU A 94 0.33 -4.64 -13.88
N ILE A 95 1.24 -3.92 -14.54
CA ILE A 95 0.94 -3.17 -15.78
C ILE A 95 1.84 -3.65 -16.92
N THR A 96 1.27 -3.82 -18.12
CA THR A 96 2.06 -4.14 -19.31
C THR A 96 2.72 -2.88 -19.87
N LYS A 97 3.75 -3.07 -20.72
CA LYS A 97 4.38 -1.93 -21.42
C LYS A 97 3.39 -1.15 -22.30
N GLU A 98 2.48 -1.86 -22.98
CA GLU A 98 1.46 -1.23 -23.81
C GLU A 98 0.49 -0.38 -22.97
N GLU A 99 0.06 -0.91 -21.82
CA GLU A 99 -0.79 -0.19 -20.87
C GLU A 99 -0.08 1.02 -20.28
N GLU A 100 1.23 0.92 -20.02
CA GLU A 100 2.03 2.04 -19.53
C GLU A 100 2.17 3.15 -20.58
N GLU A 101 2.50 2.80 -21.83
CA GLU A 101 2.67 3.76 -22.93
C GLU A 101 1.35 4.45 -23.33
N ASN A 102 0.23 3.76 -23.13
CA ASN A 102 -1.11 4.25 -23.50
C ASN A 102 -2.02 4.44 -22.28
N LEU A 103 -1.47 4.77 -21.11
CA LEU A 103 -2.19 4.75 -19.84
C LEU A 103 -3.49 5.56 -19.86
N GLU A 104 -3.50 6.77 -20.43
CA GLU A 104 -4.71 7.61 -20.51
C GLU A 104 -5.85 6.93 -21.29
N LYS A 105 -5.53 6.14 -22.32
CA LYS A 105 -6.54 5.37 -23.06
C LYS A 105 -7.19 4.33 -22.14
N PHE A 106 -6.39 3.50 -21.47
CA PHE A 106 -6.91 2.47 -20.57
C PHE A 106 -7.62 3.06 -19.34
N LEU A 107 -7.14 4.17 -18.80
CA LEU A 107 -7.81 4.89 -17.71
C LEU A 107 -9.18 5.44 -18.14
N SER A 108 -9.34 5.84 -19.42
CA SER A 108 -10.60 6.37 -19.95
C SER A 108 -11.70 5.31 -20.12
N GLU A 109 -11.34 4.03 -20.13
CA GLU A 109 -12.30 2.92 -20.17
C GLU A 109 -13.05 2.73 -18.85
N PHE A 110 -12.55 3.32 -17.75
CA PHE A 110 -13.17 3.26 -16.44
C PHE A 110 -13.85 4.59 -16.10
N LYS A 111 -15.03 4.51 -15.48
CA LYS A 111 -15.73 5.69 -14.96
C LYS A 111 -14.93 6.36 -13.83
N VAL A 112 -14.31 5.55 -12.98
CA VAL A 112 -13.39 6.02 -11.95
C VAL A 112 -11.99 5.53 -12.32
N ARG A 113 -11.08 6.44 -12.66
CA ARG A 113 -9.70 6.11 -13.07
C ARG A 113 -8.98 5.14 -12.11
N ALA A 114 -9.20 5.28 -10.80
CA ALA A 114 -8.63 4.38 -9.79
C ALA A 114 -9.10 2.92 -9.90
N SER A 115 -10.25 2.66 -10.54
CA SER A 115 -10.76 1.32 -10.82
C SER A 115 -9.80 0.52 -11.71
N PHE A 116 -9.09 1.16 -12.64
CA PHE A 116 -8.11 0.47 -13.49
C PHE A 116 -7.08 -0.30 -12.66
N PHE A 117 -6.42 0.41 -11.73
CA PHE A 117 -5.41 -0.18 -10.86
C PHE A 117 -6.02 -1.23 -9.91
N ASP A 118 -7.17 -0.91 -9.32
CA ASP A 118 -7.86 -1.79 -8.38
C ASP A 118 -8.28 -3.12 -9.03
N PHE A 119 -8.87 -3.09 -10.23
CA PHE A 119 -9.27 -4.30 -10.95
C PHE A 119 -8.07 -5.15 -11.37
N LYS A 120 -7.00 -4.52 -11.86
CA LYS A 120 -5.77 -5.22 -12.25
C LYS A 120 -5.12 -5.92 -11.05
N TYR A 121 -5.14 -5.29 -9.87
CA TYR A 121 -4.69 -5.91 -8.62
C TYR A 121 -5.48 -7.18 -8.28
N TYR A 122 -6.81 -7.04 -8.15
CA TYR A 122 -7.67 -8.13 -7.68
C TYR A 122 -7.88 -9.25 -8.72
N ASN A 123 -7.63 -8.98 -10.01
CA ASN A 123 -7.63 -10.00 -11.06
C ASN A 123 -6.29 -10.73 -11.18
N SER A 124 -5.21 -10.24 -10.56
CA SER A 124 -3.90 -10.89 -10.56
C SER A 124 -3.85 -12.01 -9.52
N ARG A 125 -3.94 -13.27 -9.98
CA ARG A 125 -3.79 -14.45 -9.10
C ARG A 125 -2.45 -14.47 -8.37
N VAL A 126 -1.40 -13.93 -9.00
CA VAL A 126 -0.07 -13.85 -8.39
C VAL A 126 -0.08 -12.88 -7.22
N SER A 127 -0.64 -11.68 -7.39
CA SER A 127 -0.71 -10.67 -6.33
C SER A 127 -1.53 -11.16 -5.14
N ILE A 128 -2.72 -11.71 -5.40
CA ILE A 128 -3.56 -12.30 -4.34
C ILE A 128 -2.86 -13.48 -3.66
N GLY A 129 -2.17 -14.33 -4.42
CA GLY A 129 -1.37 -15.43 -3.86
C GLY A 129 -0.25 -14.94 -2.94
N LEU A 130 0.47 -13.89 -3.35
CA LEU A 130 1.52 -13.28 -2.54
C LEU A 130 0.96 -12.63 -1.26
N GLU A 131 -0.16 -11.90 -1.33
CA GLU A 131 -0.81 -11.35 -0.14
C GLU A 131 -1.17 -12.43 0.88
N ILE A 132 -1.77 -13.53 0.42
CA ILE A 132 -2.15 -14.65 1.28
C ILE A 132 -0.92 -15.28 1.94
N ILE A 133 0.15 -15.49 1.18
CA ILE A 133 1.42 -16.02 1.71
C ILE A 133 2.01 -15.05 2.74
N LEU A 134 2.07 -13.76 2.44
CA LEU A 134 2.58 -12.73 3.36
C LEU A 134 1.75 -12.65 4.63
N PHE A 135 0.43 -12.80 4.55
CA PHE A 135 -0.44 -12.88 5.72
C PHE A 135 -0.12 -14.09 6.60
N PHE A 136 0.01 -15.29 6.04
CA PHE A 136 0.38 -16.47 6.81
C PHE A 136 1.77 -16.34 7.44
N LEU A 137 2.74 -15.79 6.71
CA LEU A 137 4.08 -15.51 7.24
C LEU A 137 4.02 -14.50 8.40
N MET A 138 3.24 -13.42 8.25
CA MET A 138 3.03 -12.44 9.31
C MET A 138 2.47 -13.09 10.58
N VAL A 139 1.41 -13.90 10.45
CA VAL A 139 0.80 -14.60 11.60
C VAL A 139 1.78 -15.60 12.22
N PHE A 140 2.49 -16.38 11.40
CA PHE A 140 3.48 -17.35 11.85
C PHE A 140 4.60 -16.68 12.64
N PHE A 141 5.20 -15.62 12.10
CA PHE A 141 6.24 -14.86 12.78
C PHE A 141 5.74 -14.13 14.02
N GLN A 142 4.50 -13.64 14.01
CA GLN A 142 3.88 -13.04 15.19
C GLN A 142 3.75 -14.07 16.33
N ILE A 143 3.31 -15.29 16.04
CA ILE A 143 3.19 -16.35 17.05
C ILE A 143 4.57 -16.75 17.60
N LEU A 144 5.58 -16.88 16.73
CA LEU A 144 6.92 -17.30 17.14
C LEU A 144 7.68 -16.24 17.95
N PHE A 145 7.58 -14.97 17.56
CA PHE A 145 8.46 -13.91 18.07
C PHE A 145 7.75 -12.83 18.89
N ALA A 146 6.42 -12.76 18.83
CA ALA A 146 5.65 -11.62 19.34
C ALA A 146 4.26 -12.03 19.86
N LEU A 147 4.14 -13.21 20.46
CA LEU A 147 2.86 -13.78 20.90
C LEU A 147 2.09 -12.85 21.87
N GLU A 148 2.81 -12.12 22.72
CA GLU A 148 2.24 -11.16 23.67
C GLU A 148 1.46 -10.01 23.00
N TYR A 149 1.69 -9.75 21.70
CA TYR A 149 1.00 -8.73 20.91
C TYR A 149 -0.06 -9.30 19.95
N ILE A 150 -0.43 -10.58 20.06
CA ILE A 150 -1.38 -11.23 19.13
C ILE A 150 -2.74 -10.52 19.05
N TYR A 151 -3.13 -9.80 20.11
CA TYR A 151 -4.36 -8.99 20.16
C TYR A 151 -4.36 -7.80 19.18
N ILE A 152 -3.23 -7.49 18.52
CA ILE A 152 -3.13 -6.48 17.46
C ILE A 152 -3.57 -7.03 16.10
N LEU A 153 -3.57 -8.35 15.90
CA LEU A 153 -3.99 -9.00 14.66
C LEU A 153 -5.38 -8.57 14.15
N PRO A 154 -6.42 -8.33 15.00
CA PRO A 154 -7.70 -7.77 14.57
C PRO A 154 -7.60 -6.46 13.78
N ILE A 155 -6.56 -5.64 13.98
CA ILE A 155 -6.35 -4.39 13.22
C ILE A 155 -6.15 -4.70 11.73
N TYR A 156 -5.43 -5.78 11.39
CA TYR A 156 -5.27 -6.20 10.00
C TYR A 156 -6.61 -6.46 9.31
N PHE A 157 -7.54 -7.15 9.99
CA PHE A 157 -8.87 -7.44 9.42
C PHE A 157 -9.71 -6.18 9.20
N PHE A 158 -9.53 -5.14 10.03
CA PHE A 158 -10.17 -3.86 9.80
C PHE A 158 -9.67 -3.21 8.49
N PHE A 159 -8.35 -3.19 8.26
CA PHE A 159 -7.78 -2.68 7.01
C PHE A 159 -8.16 -3.53 5.80
N LEU A 160 -8.12 -4.87 5.93
CA LEU A 160 -8.56 -5.77 4.87
C LEU A 160 -10.03 -5.52 4.48
N TYR A 161 -10.93 -5.40 5.47
CA TYR A 161 -12.32 -5.04 5.23
C TYR A 161 -12.43 -3.71 4.48
N PHE A 162 -11.67 -2.70 4.90
CA PHE A 162 -11.62 -1.41 4.21
C PHE A 162 -11.23 -1.55 2.74
N HIS A 163 -10.13 -2.25 2.43
CA HIS A 163 -9.68 -2.48 1.05
C HIS A 163 -10.73 -3.23 0.21
N LEU A 164 -11.28 -4.32 0.74
CA LEU A 164 -12.31 -5.12 0.06
C LEU A 164 -13.62 -4.35 -0.14
N SER A 165 -14.00 -3.51 0.82
CA SER A 165 -15.20 -2.67 0.72
C SER A 165 -15.05 -1.60 -0.38
N ARG A 166 -13.84 -1.01 -0.50
CA ARG A 166 -13.51 -0.07 -1.57
C ARG A 166 -13.56 -0.76 -2.92
N HIS A 167 -12.92 -1.91 -3.08
CA HIS A 167 -12.96 -2.70 -4.32
C HIS A 167 -14.39 -3.03 -4.72
N SER A 168 -15.18 -3.57 -3.78
CA SER A 168 -16.59 -3.92 -4.00
C SER A 168 -17.43 -2.71 -4.44
N ARG A 169 -17.14 -1.53 -3.88
CA ARG A 169 -17.80 -0.27 -4.28
C ARG A 169 -17.42 0.14 -5.69
N LEU A 170 -16.12 0.13 -6.03
CA LEU A 170 -15.65 0.47 -7.38
C LEU A 170 -16.23 -0.49 -8.41
N LYS A 171 -16.22 -1.79 -8.14
CA LYS A 171 -16.83 -2.82 -8.99
C LYS A 171 -18.30 -2.54 -9.29
N LYS A 172 -19.10 -2.21 -8.27
CA LYS A 172 -20.52 -1.85 -8.44
C LYS A 172 -20.73 -0.58 -9.28
N VAL A 173 -19.81 0.38 -9.19
CA VAL A 173 -19.89 1.63 -9.98
C VAL A 173 -19.65 1.34 -11.46
N GLU A 174 -18.65 0.53 -11.79
CA GLU A 174 -18.32 0.18 -13.17
C GLU A 174 -19.38 -0.76 -13.80
N GLU A 175 -19.88 -1.75 -13.06
CA GLU A 175 -20.93 -2.67 -13.55
C GLU A 175 -22.26 -1.96 -13.89
N ARG A 176 -22.60 -0.91 -13.15
CA ARG A 176 -23.80 -0.10 -13.45
C ARG A 176 -23.64 0.72 -14.73
N ASN A 177 -22.41 1.08 -15.08
CA ASN A 177 -22.10 1.86 -16.28
C ASN A 177 -22.27 1.01 -17.55
N ILE A 178 -21.75 -0.23 -17.53
CA ILE A 178 -21.94 -1.20 -18.61
C ILE A 178 -23.44 -1.46 -18.89
N LYS A 179 -24.28 -1.39 -17.86
CA LYS A 179 -25.73 -1.56 -17.99
C LYS A 179 -26.49 -0.30 -18.42
N SER A 180 -25.90 0.89 -18.33
CA SER A 180 -26.53 2.14 -18.81
C SER A 180 -26.22 2.46 -20.26
N ASP A 181 -25.13 1.87 -20.79
CA ASP A 181 -24.66 2.09 -22.17
C ASP A 181 -25.17 1.01 -23.15
N ASN A 182 -25.92 0.01 -22.65
CA ASN A 182 -26.62 -1.04 -23.42
C ASN A 182 -28.14 -0.85 -23.31
#